data_AF-A0A0F9WM58-F1
#
_entry.id   AF-A0A0F9WM58-F1
#
_cell.length_a   1.000
_cell.length_b   1.000
_cell.length_c   1.000
_cell.angle_alpha   90.00
_cell.angle_beta   90.00
_cell.angle_gamma   90.00
#
_symmetry.space_group_name_H-M   'P 1'
#
loop_
_entity.id
_entity.type
_entity.pdbx_description
1 polymer ?
#
loop_
_entity_poly.entity_id
_entity_poly.type
_entity_poly.pdbx_seq_one_letter_code
_entity_poly.pdbx_strand_id
1 'polypeptide(L)'
;MNYSIKELSFVKECVTEGIRPDLRNNLEKREIQITLLDNPHLDGSLDIKMGYSHILLSVNFLLEPVIESNYDIPEYYLKLIRDTISLGMNIHIEIYNDDGNIRDMFFYGLQQLLKNIEIPDLQNNSIISTNINLPQSTTFAIFNDNFVKDPIKLEEESSDALVTVFYDDKNIVSFTMYKSGILNINVLDNLLKSL
;
A
#
# COMPACT_ATOMS: atom_id res chain seq x y z
N MET A 1 3.11 1.00 -19.43
CA MET A 1 3.52 0.21 -20.62
C MET A 1 2.30 -0.52 -21.16
N ASN A 2 2.22 -0.80 -22.46
CA ASN A 2 1.14 -1.62 -23.03
C ASN A 2 1.69 -3.02 -23.31
N TYR A 3 1.35 -3.99 -22.47
CA TYR A 3 1.73 -5.40 -22.67
C TYR A 3 0.81 -6.07 -23.69
N SER A 4 1.35 -7.00 -24.48
CA SER A 4 0.52 -7.75 -25.42
C SER A 4 -0.29 -8.83 -24.70
N ILE A 5 -1.44 -9.21 -25.23
CA ILE A 5 -2.25 -10.33 -24.67
C ILE A 5 -1.43 -11.61 -24.57
N LYS A 6 -0.58 -11.89 -25.56
CA LYS A 6 0.29 -13.08 -25.56
C LYS A 6 1.31 -13.04 -24.43
N GLU A 7 1.88 -11.88 -24.17
CA GLU A 7 2.84 -11.67 -23.08
C GLU A 7 2.18 -11.84 -21.72
N LEU A 8 0.99 -11.25 -21.52
CA LEU A 8 0.23 -11.41 -20.27
C LEU A 8 -0.19 -12.87 -20.04
N SER A 9 -0.63 -13.58 -21.09
CA SER A 9 -0.93 -15.00 -21.01
C SER A 9 0.29 -15.85 -20.64
N PHE A 10 1.44 -15.57 -21.27
CA PHE A 10 2.69 -16.28 -20.98
C PHE A 10 3.14 -16.07 -19.53
N VAL A 11 3.08 -14.83 -19.03
CA VAL A 11 3.43 -14.52 -17.63
C VAL A 11 2.50 -15.27 -16.67
N LYS A 12 1.20 -15.25 -16.94
CA LYS A 12 0.23 -16.00 -16.13
C LYS A 12 0.55 -17.49 -16.08
N GLU A 13 0.91 -18.09 -17.21
CA GLU A 13 1.33 -19.50 -17.29
C GLU A 13 2.58 -19.74 -16.42
N CYS A 14 3.64 -18.95 -16.60
CA CYS A 14 4.88 -19.07 -15.83
C CYS A 14 4.66 -18.94 -14.32
N VAL A 15 3.88 -17.93 -13.87
CA VAL A 15 3.62 -17.72 -12.44
C VAL A 15 2.77 -18.86 -11.88
N THR A 16 1.85 -19.42 -12.68
CA THR A 16 1.08 -20.62 -12.29
C THR A 16 2.00 -21.84 -12.10
N GLU A 17 3.11 -21.92 -12.85
CA GLU A 17 4.15 -22.95 -12.67
C GLU A 17 5.15 -22.62 -11.54
N GLY A 18 4.97 -21.49 -10.84
CA GLY A 18 5.85 -21.05 -9.75
C GLY A 18 7.10 -20.30 -10.19
N ILE A 19 7.12 -19.80 -11.43
CA ILE A 19 8.24 -19.03 -11.99
C ILE A 19 7.81 -17.57 -12.17
N ARG A 20 8.36 -16.69 -11.34
CA ARG A 20 8.14 -15.24 -11.45
C ARG A 20 9.04 -14.62 -12.53
N PRO A 21 8.60 -13.56 -13.23
CA PRO A 21 9.42 -12.89 -14.25
C PRO A 21 10.75 -12.35 -13.73
N ASP A 22 10.79 -11.97 -12.45
CA ASP A 22 11.98 -11.46 -11.75
C ASP A 22 12.71 -12.53 -10.92
N LEU A 23 12.30 -13.81 -11.07
CA LEU A 23 12.88 -14.99 -10.43
C LEU A 23 12.78 -15.05 -8.89
N ARG A 24 12.01 -14.16 -8.27
CA ARG A 24 11.71 -14.25 -6.84
C ARG A 24 10.86 -15.48 -6.52
N ASN A 25 10.87 -15.88 -5.25
CA ASN A 25 9.88 -16.85 -4.76
C ASN A 25 8.49 -16.19 -4.65
N ASN A 26 7.44 -17.02 -4.60
CA ASN A 26 6.06 -16.54 -4.52
C ASN A 26 5.77 -15.68 -3.28
N LEU A 27 6.46 -15.88 -2.16
CA LEU A 27 6.24 -15.13 -0.92
C LEU A 27 7.27 -14.02 -0.67
N GLU A 28 8.24 -13.88 -1.56
CA GLU A 28 9.36 -12.96 -1.38
C GLU A 28 8.97 -11.52 -1.77
N LYS A 29 9.26 -10.58 -0.86
CA LYS A 29 9.01 -9.15 -1.06
C LYS A 29 10.29 -8.43 -1.53
N ARG A 30 10.11 -7.41 -2.37
CA ARG A 30 11.16 -6.42 -2.64
C ARG A 30 11.44 -5.60 -1.37
N GLU A 31 12.67 -5.14 -1.25
CA GLU A 31 13.05 -4.19 -0.21
C GLU A 31 12.43 -2.82 -0.52
N ILE A 32 11.88 -2.17 0.51
CA ILE A 32 11.38 -0.80 0.43
C ILE A 32 12.42 0.14 1.04
N GLN A 33 12.85 1.11 0.24
CA GLN A 33 13.75 2.17 0.67
C GLN A 33 12.93 3.44 0.90
N ILE A 34 13.10 4.05 2.08
CA ILE A 34 12.41 5.28 2.47
C ILE A 34 13.43 6.34 2.80
N THR A 35 13.22 7.54 2.26
CA THR A 35 13.96 8.73 2.64
C THR A 35 12.96 9.79 3.11
N LEU A 36 13.15 10.29 4.35
CA LEU A 36 12.43 11.46 4.84
C LEU A 36 12.90 12.69 4.07
N LEU A 37 11.95 13.46 3.56
CA LEU A 37 12.24 14.72 2.87
C LEU A 37 11.91 15.89 3.79
N ASP A 38 12.87 16.79 3.94
CA ASP A 38 12.70 18.05 4.64
C ASP A 38 12.10 19.07 3.68
N ASN A 39 10.79 19.33 3.83
CA ASN A 39 10.07 20.33 3.06
C ASN A 39 9.29 21.24 4.02
N PRO A 40 9.66 22.53 4.14
CA PRO A 40 9.04 23.44 5.10
C PRO A 40 7.57 23.78 4.78
N HIS A 41 7.07 23.37 3.61
CA HIS A 41 5.68 23.57 3.21
C HIS A 41 4.79 22.36 3.48
N LEU A 42 5.35 21.24 3.95
CA LEU A 42 4.62 20.01 4.23
C LEU A 42 4.82 19.59 5.68
N ASP A 43 3.80 19.00 6.29
CA ASP A 43 3.91 18.47 7.66
C ASP A 43 4.62 17.12 7.70
N GLY A 44 4.62 16.40 6.57
CA GLY A 44 5.43 15.21 6.39
C GLY A 44 5.59 14.84 4.92
N SER A 45 6.76 14.35 4.53
CA SER A 45 6.96 13.81 3.19
C SER A 45 8.03 12.71 3.13
N LEU A 46 7.78 11.71 2.28
CA LEU A 46 8.64 10.55 2.06
C LEU A 46 8.90 10.31 0.58
N ASP A 47 10.16 10.15 0.22
CA ASP A 47 10.59 9.51 -1.03
C ASP A 47 10.66 8.00 -0.82
N ILE A 48 9.85 7.23 -1.56
CA ILE A 48 9.72 5.78 -1.36
C ILE A 48 10.03 5.05 -2.67
N LYS A 49 10.97 4.09 -2.59
CA LYS A 49 11.41 3.27 -3.74
C LYS A 49 11.31 1.79 -3.43
N MET A 50 10.85 1.01 -4.39
CA MET A 50 10.74 -0.45 -4.29
C MET A 50 10.93 -1.07 -5.68
N GLY A 51 12.05 -1.76 -5.90
CA GLY A 51 12.44 -2.17 -7.25
C GLY A 51 12.55 -0.96 -8.17
N TYR A 52 11.81 -0.96 -9.28
CA TYR A 52 11.71 0.21 -10.16
C TYR A 52 10.56 1.16 -9.79
N SER A 53 9.65 0.80 -8.90
CA SER A 53 8.57 1.69 -8.45
C SER A 53 9.13 2.82 -7.60
N HIS A 54 8.60 4.03 -7.83
CA HIS A 54 9.04 5.24 -7.14
C HIS A 54 7.86 6.17 -6.93
N ILE A 55 7.57 6.48 -5.66
CA ILE A 55 6.51 7.42 -5.26
C ILE A 55 7.06 8.48 -4.30
N LEU A 56 6.42 9.63 -4.32
CA LEU A 56 6.51 10.65 -3.28
C LEU A 56 5.17 10.66 -2.54
N LEU A 57 5.22 10.51 -1.22
CA LEU A 57 4.06 10.62 -0.35
C LEU A 57 4.19 11.87 0.51
N SER A 58 3.16 12.71 0.56
CA SER A 58 3.11 13.89 1.40
C SER A 58 1.82 14.01 2.19
N VAL A 59 1.92 14.67 3.34
CA VAL A 59 0.82 14.95 4.25
C VAL A 59 0.85 16.42 4.66
N ASN A 60 -0.32 17.07 4.65
CA ASN A 60 -0.56 18.41 5.17
C ASN A 60 -1.76 18.42 6.11
N PHE A 61 -1.67 19.13 7.23
CA PHE A 61 -2.79 19.34 8.14
C PHE A 61 -3.66 20.51 7.70
N LEU A 62 -4.96 20.36 7.91
CA LEU A 62 -5.99 21.35 7.62
C LEU A 62 -6.74 21.70 8.90
N LEU A 63 -7.25 22.93 8.99
CA LEU A 63 -8.06 23.35 10.14
C LEU A 63 -9.43 22.66 10.17
N GLU A 64 -10.01 22.40 9.00
CA GLU A 64 -11.28 21.69 8.88
C GLU A 64 -11.05 20.18 9.03
N PRO A 65 -11.83 19.45 9.86
CA PRO A 65 -11.61 18.03 10.17
C PRO A 65 -12.04 17.09 9.02
N VAL A 66 -11.49 17.31 7.84
CA VAL A 66 -11.72 16.53 6.62
C VAL A 66 -10.43 15.84 6.22
N ILE A 67 -10.50 14.55 5.88
CA ILE A 67 -9.38 13.83 5.30
C ILE A 67 -9.61 13.74 3.79
N GLU A 68 -8.71 14.35 3.03
CA GLU A 68 -8.66 14.29 1.57
C GLU A 68 -7.48 13.43 1.14
N SER A 69 -7.68 12.59 0.13
CA SER A 69 -6.63 11.77 -0.43
C SER A 69 -6.84 11.62 -1.93
N ASN A 70 -5.75 11.74 -2.71
CA ASN A 70 -5.78 11.39 -4.14
C ASN A 70 -5.55 9.89 -4.39
N TYR A 71 -5.44 9.10 -3.32
CA TYR A 71 -5.36 7.65 -3.34
C TYR A 71 -6.47 7.02 -2.49
N ASP A 72 -6.92 5.83 -2.86
CA ASP A 72 -7.99 5.11 -2.16
C ASP A 72 -7.51 4.63 -0.76
N ILE A 73 -8.14 5.14 0.29
CA ILE A 73 -7.87 4.77 1.69
C ILE A 73 -9.10 4.06 2.26
N PRO A 74 -8.97 2.82 2.77
CA PRO A 74 -10.07 2.12 3.41
C PRO A 74 -10.64 2.91 4.60
N GLU A 75 -11.96 2.88 4.78
CA GLU A 75 -12.65 3.61 5.86
C GLU A 75 -12.08 3.29 7.25
N TYR A 76 -11.56 2.08 7.46
CA TYR A 76 -10.90 1.72 8.72
C TYR A 76 -9.68 2.60 9.02
N TYR A 77 -8.82 2.89 8.03
CA TYR A 77 -7.67 3.79 8.19
C TYR A 77 -8.16 5.21 8.47
N LEU A 78 -9.15 5.69 7.71
CA LEU A 78 -9.71 7.02 7.90
C LEU A 78 -10.28 7.18 9.31
N LYS A 79 -10.97 6.16 9.82
CA LYS A 79 -11.48 6.13 11.19
C LYS A 79 -10.35 6.24 12.21
N LEU A 80 -9.28 5.43 12.09
CA LEU A 80 -8.14 5.51 13.02
C LEU A 80 -7.49 6.89 13.06
N ILE A 81 -7.34 7.53 11.88
CA ILE A 81 -6.78 8.87 11.79
C ILE A 81 -7.71 9.89 12.46
N ARG A 82 -9.01 9.88 12.15
CA ARG A 82 -10.02 10.80 12.74
C ARG A 82 -10.19 10.62 14.24
N ASP A 83 -10.09 9.39 14.74
CA ASP A 83 -10.19 9.10 16.17
C ASP A 83 -8.96 9.60 16.96
N THR A 84 -7.83 9.86 16.27
CA THR A 84 -6.58 10.29 16.89
C THR A 84 -6.27 11.78 16.69
N ILE A 85 -6.65 12.35 15.55
CA ILE A 85 -6.34 13.73 15.16
C ILE A 85 -7.62 14.51 14.91
N SER A 86 -7.75 15.67 15.56
CA SER A 86 -8.90 16.58 15.41
C SER A 86 -8.79 17.55 14.22
N LEU A 87 -7.65 17.56 13.55
CA LEU A 87 -7.37 18.34 12.35
C LEU A 87 -7.76 17.55 11.10
N GLY A 88 -8.01 18.26 10.00
CA GLY A 88 -8.06 17.63 8.69
C GLY A 88 -6.67 17.27 8.20
N MET A 89 -6.64 16.47 7.15
CA MET A 89 -5.40 15.96 6.57
C MET A 89 -5.57 15.82 5.06
N ASN A 90 -4.66 16.42 4.30
CA ASN A 90 -4.52 16.16 2.87
C ASN A 90 -3.37 15.17 2.68
N ILE A 91 -3.66 14.00 2.13
CA ILE A 91 -2.70 12.94 1.83
C ILE A 91 -2.53 12.89 0.32
N HIS A 92 -1.32 13.14 -0.16
CA HIS A 92 -1.05 13.19 -1.58
C HIS A 92 0.05 12.20 -1.97
N ILE A 93 -0.23 11.35 -2.95
CA ILE A 93 0.77 10.52 -3.62
C ILE A 93 1.08 11.07 -5.01
N GLU A 94 2.36 11.21 -5.33
CA GLU A 94 2.86 11.39 -6.69
C GLU A 94 3.61 10.12 -7.10
N ILE A 95 3.28 9.56 -8.26
CA ILE A 95 3.89 8.33 -8.78
C ILE A 95 4.85 8.73 -9.91
N TYR A 96 6.15 8.63 -9.67
CA TYR A 96 7.17 8.90 -10.68
C TYR A 96 7.39 7.71 -11.61
N ASN A 97 7.33 6.50 -11.05
CA ASN A 97 7.37 5.27 -11.84
C ASN A 97 6.54 4.16 -11.16
N ASP A 98 5.83 3.39 -11.97
CA ASP A 98 4.98 2.28 -11.54
C ASP A 98 5.48 0.96 -12.15
N ASP A 99 6.19 0.19 -11.33
CA ASP A 99 6.59 -1.20 -11.58
C ASP A 99 5.83 -2.18 -10.66
N GLY A 100 4.63 -1.78 -10.23
CA GLY A 100 3.72 -2.58 -9.42
C GLY A 100 3.88 -2.37 -7.91
N ASN A 101 2.84 -2.82 -7.22
CA ASN A 101 2.61 -2.77 -5.78
C ASN A 101 2.75 -1.37 -5.15
N ILE A 102 2.33 -0.34 -5.88
CA ILE A 102 2.23 1.05 -5.39
C ILE A 102 1.34 1.13 -4.13
N ARG A 103 0.32 0.26 -4.05
CA ARG A 103 -0.62 0.24 -2.93
C ARG A 103 0.07 -0.08 -1.60
N ASP A 104 0.91 -1.11 -1.54
CA ASP A 104 1.67 -1.39 -0.32
C ASP A 104 2.71 -0.29 -0.03
N MET A 105 3.36 0.26 -1.05
CA MET A 105 4.28 1.39 -0.85
C MET A 105 3.57 2.58 -0.20
N PHE A 106 2.37 2.91 -0.68
CA PHE A 106 1.56 3.99 -0.15
C PHE A 106 1.19 3.74 1.33
N PHE A 107 0.63 2.58 1.67
CA PHE A 107 0.20 2.30 3.04
C PHE A 107 1.37 2.15 4.01
N TYR A 108 2.47 1.55 3.56
CA TYR A 108 3.70 1.47 4.35
C TYR A 108 4.30 2.85 4.60
N GLY A 109 4.34 3.70 3.57
CA GLY A 109 4.76 5.09 3.70
C GLY A 109 3.89 5.89 4.66
N LEU A 110 2.56 5.77 4.53
CA LEU A 110 1.61 6.45 5.40
C LEU A 110 1.78 6.01 6.86
N GLN A 111 2.00 4.71 7.08
CA GLN A 111 2.33 4.20 8.41
C GLN A 111 3.62 4.83 8.95
N GLN A 112 4.69 4.96 8.14
CA GLN A 112 5.93 5.58 8.61
C GLN A 112 5.75 7.07 8.94
N LEU A 113 4.99 7.82 8.12
CA LEU A 113 4.70 9.23 8.38
C LEU A 113 3.91 9.42 9.68
N LEU A 114 2.87 8.63 9.89
CA LEU A 114 1.97 8.84 11.02
C LEU A 114 2.44 8.20 12.33
N LYS A 115 3.50 7.38 12.31
CA LYS A 115 4.04 6.73 13.50
C LYS A 115 4.61 7.71 14.52
N ASN A 116 5.17 8.83 14.07
CA ASN A 116 5.75 9.88 14.92
C ASN A 116 5.50 11.25 14.29
N ILE A 117 4.24 11.62 14.11
CA ILE A 117 3.88 12.88 13.45
C ILE A 117 3.77 14.00 14.47
N GLU A 118 4.30 15.16 14.11
CA GLU A 118 4.16 16.40 14.87
C GLU A 118 2.95 17.16 14.36
N ILE A 119 2.02 17.51 15.24
CA ILE A 119 0.78 18.21 14.89
C ILE A 119 0.62 19.47 15.73
N PRO A 120 0.05 20.55 15.17
CA PRO A 120 -0.20 21.76 15.94
C PRO A 120 -1.38 21.56 16.91
N ASP A 121 -1.14 21.88 18.18
CA ASP A 121 -2.17 22.03 19.20
C ASP A 121 -2.74 23.44 19.16
N LEU A 122 -3.93 23.57 18.57
CA LEU A 122 -4.64 24.84 18.41
C LEU A 122 -5.08 25.45 19.74
N GLN A 123 -5.22 24.68 20.82
CA GLN A 123 -5.65 25.19 22.12
C GLN A 123 -4.48 25.84 22.87
N ASN A 124 -3.32 25.19 22.84
CA ASN A 124 -2.14 25.62 23.58
C ASN A 124 -1.10 26.35 22.72
N ASN A 125 -1.36 26.52 21.42
CA ASN A 125 -0.44 27.13 20.45
C ASN A 125 0.97 26.49 20.52
N SER A 126 1.00 25.16 20.53
CA SER A 126 2.21 24.35 20.67
C SER A 126 2.23 23.22 19.65
N ILE A 127 3.33 22.48 19.56
CA ILE A 127 3.43 21.27 18.74
C ILE A 127 3.36 20.06 19.67
N ILE A 128 2.52 19.10 19.34
CA ILE A 128 2.43 17.82 20.04
C ILE A 128 2.85 16.69 19.11
N SER A 129 3.64 15.75 19.64
CA SER A 129 3.96 14.52 18.92
C SER A 129 2.89 13.48 19.20
N THR A 130 2.36 12.86 18.16
CA THR A 130 1.39 11.77 18.24
C THR A 130 1.82 10.58 17.42
N ASN A 131 1.27 9.42 17.75
CA ASN A 131 1.50 8.17 17.05
C ASN A 131 0.16 7.56 16.65
N ILE A 132 -0.05 7.43 15.34
CA ILE A 132 -1.13 6.64 14.78
C ILE A 132 -0.56 5.31 14.30
N ASN A 133 -0.82 4.25 15.08
CA ASN A 133 -0.48 2.89 14.69
C ASN A 133 -1.48 2.38 13.64
N LEU A 134 -1.18 2.65 12.37
CA LEU A 134 -1.90 2.05 11.26
C LEU A 134 -1.54 0.57 11.09
N PRO A 135 -2.49 -0.29 10.67
CA PRO A 135 -2.19 -1.70 10.40
C PRO A 135 -1.21 -1.84 9.24
N GLN A 136 -0.60 -3.01 9.14
CA GLN A 136 0.25 -3.39 8.03
C GLN A 136 -0.61 -3.75 6.82
N SER A 137 -0.08 -3.57 5.61
CA SER A 137 -0.71 -4.05 4.38
C SER A 137 0.18 -5.08 3.69
N THR A 138 -0.45 -5.97 2.94
CA THR A 138 0.24 -6.83 1.98
C THR A 138 -0.68 -7.10 0.80
N THR A 139 -0.16 -6.87 -0.39
CA THR A 139 -0.84 -7.09 -1.65
C THR A 139 -0.37 -8.38 -2.31
N PHE A 140 -1.34 -9.12 -2.83
CA PHE A 140 -1.17 -10.38 -3.52
C PHE A 140 -1.79 -10.31 -4.91
N ALA A 141 -1.07 -10.85 -5.89
CA ALA A 141 -1.61 -11.16 -7.21
C ALA A 141 -1.97 -12.64 -7.28
N ILE A 142 -3.18 -12.93 -7.74
CA ILE A 142 -3.74 -14.29 -7.78
C ILE A 142 -3.76 -14.80 -9.22
N PHE A 143 -3.33 -16.05 -9.41
CA PHE A 143 -3.21 -16.75 -10.69
C PHE A 143 -3.81 -18.14 -10.55
N ASN A 144 -5.06 -18.32 -10.98
CA ASN A 144 -5.83 -19.55 -10.75
C ASN A 144 -5.83 -19.96 -9.26
N ASP A 145 -5.18 -21.08 -8.92
CA ASP A 145 -5.05 -21.59 -7.56
C ASP A 145 -3.75 -21.17 -6.85
N ASN A 146 -2.93 -20.34 -7.49
CA ASN A 146 -1.66 -19.82 -6.97
C ASN A 146 -1.73 -18.32 -6.69
N PHE A 147 -0.78 -17.82 -5.90
CA PHE A 147 -0.64 -16.40 -5.62
C PHE A 147 0.82 -16.01 -5.40
N VAL A 148 1.13 -14.73 -5.62
CA VAL A 148 2.42 -14.13 -5.29
C VAL A 148 2.23 -12.89 -4.42
N LYS A 149 3.17 -12.68 -3.49
CA LYS A 149 3.28 -11.54 -2.59
C LYS A 149 4.11 -10.45 -3.28
N ASP A 150 3.74 -9.19 -3.09
CA ASP A 150 4.43 -8.04 -3.69
C ASP A 150 4.61 -8.18 -5.22
N PRO A 151 3.51 -8.10 -5.99
CA PRO A 151 3.56 -8.30 -7.43
C PRO A 151 4.28 -7.15 -8.15
N ILE A 152 5.04 -7.48 -9.19
CA ILE A 152 5.50 -6.48 -10.17
C ILE A 152 4.36 -6.08 -11.11
N LYS A 153 4.51 -4.98 -11.87
CA LYS A 153 3.44 -4.48 -12.73
C LYS A 153 2.94 -5.54 -13.71
N LEU A 154 3.86 -6.29 -14.31
CA LEU A 154 3.52 -7.34 -15.26
C LEU A 154 2.69 -8.47 -14.61
N GLU A 155 2.93 -8.79 -13.34
CA GLU A 155 2.15 -9.76 -12.57
C GLU A 155 0.75 -9.18 -12.24
N GLU A 156 0.67 -7.90 -11.84
CA GLU A 156 -0.62 -7.24 -11.61
C GLU A 156 -1.53 -7.27 -12.85
N GLU A 157 -0.97 -6.92 -14.00
CA GLU A 157 -1.70 -6.87 -15.27
C GLU A 157 -2.12 -8.26 -15.76
N SER A 158 -1.34 -9.31 -15.49
CA SER A 158 -1.61 -10.69 -15.91
C SER A 158 -2.46 -11.50 -14.92
N SER A 159 -2.58 -11.05 -13.66
CA SER A 159 -3.31 -11.75 -12.60
C SER A 159 -4.83 -11.81 -12.82
N ASP A 160 -5.48 -12.78 -12.20
CA ASP A 160 -6.95 -12.89 -12.14
C ASP A 160 -7.56 -11.91 -11.15
N ALA A 161 -6.85 -11.66 -10.05
CA ALA A 161 -7.29 -10.74 -9.02
C ALA A 161 -6.10 -10.16 -8.25
N LEU A 162 -6.34 -8.98 -7.67
CA LEU A 162 -5.43 -8.31 -6.76
C LEU A 162 -6.11 -8.11 -5.42
N VAL A 163 -5.51 -8.65 -4.37
CA VAL A 163 -6.05 -8.62 -3.00
C VAL A 163 -5.04 -7.96 -2.09
N THR A 164 -5.43 -6.89 -1.41
CA THR A 164 -4.66 -6.29 -0.32
C THR A 164 -5.30 -6.67 0.99
N VAL A 165 -4.53 -7.28 1.88
CA VAL A 165 -4.95 -7.60 3.25
C VAL A 165 -4.32 -6.61 4.21
N PHE A 166 -5.13 -6.08 5.11
CA PHE A 166 -4.71 -5.19 6.18
C PHE A 166 -4.81 -5.94 7.51
N TYR A 167 -3.73 -5.96 8.27
CA TYR A 167 -3.62 -6.75 9.49
C TYR A 167 -2.77 -6.07 10.56
N ASP A 168 -3.03 -6.41 11.81
CA ASP A 168 -2.15 -6.16 12.94
C ASP A 168 -1.48 -7.48 13.38
N ASP A 169 -0.71 -7.46 14.47
CA ASP A 169 0.02 -8.64 14.96
C ASP A 169 -0.86 -9.87 15.24
N LYS A 170 -2.17 -9.71 15.38
CA LYS A 170 -3.09 -10.77 15.82
C LYS A 170 -4.32 -10.94 14.95
N ASN A 171 -4.69 -9.94 14.16
CA ASN A 171 -5.98 -9.89 13.49
C ASN A 171 -5.86 -9.37 12.05
N ILE A 172 -6.69 -9.94 11.18
CA ILE A 172 -7.04 -9.29 9.91
C ILE A 172 -8.08 -8.23 10.21
N VAL A 173 -7.80 -7.01 9.78
CA VAL A 173 -8.59 -5.83 10.11
C VAL A 173 -9.47 -5.44 8.93
N SER A 174 -8.96 -5.59 7.70
CA SER A 174 -9.71 -5.32 6.48
C SER A 174 -9.11 -6.08 5.30
N PHE A 175 -9.87 -6.22 4.23
CA PHE A 175 -9.41 -6.71 2.95
C PHE A 175 -10.02 -5.87 1.84
N THR A 176 -9.25 -5.61 0.78
CA THR A 176 -9.74 -4.92 -0.41
C THR A 176 -9.32 -5.66 -1.66
N MET A 177 -10.23 -5.75 -2.63
CA MET A 177 -9.93 -6.28 -3.97
C MET A 177 -9.91 -5.14 -4.97
N TYR A 178 -8.81 -5.00 -5.71
CA TYR A 178 -8.64 -3.91 -6.69
C TYR A 178 -8.83 -4.37 -8.14
N LYS A 179 -8.56 -5.65 -8.41
CA LYS A 179 -8.91 -6.34 -9.64
C LYS A 179 -9.80 -7.51 -9.26
N SER A 180 -11.04 -7.50 -9.72
CA SER A 180 -12.05 -8.48 -9.34
C SER A 180 -12.12 -9.64 -10.33
N GLY A 181 -11.69 -10.81 -9.86
CA GLY A 181 -11.92 -12.11 -10.49
C GLY A 181 -12.69 -13.03 -9.54
N ILE A 182 -13.02 -14.24 -10.01
CA ILE A 182 -13.58 -15.29 -9.14
C ILE A 182 -12.43 -15.91 -8.36
N LEU A 183 -12.53 -15.89 -7.04
CA LEU A 183 -11.53 -16.48 -6.15
C LEU A 183 -12.00 -17.83 -5.62
N ASN A 184 -11.13 -18.83 -5.74
CA ASN A 184 -11.29 -20.08 -5.03
C ASN A 184 -11.06 -19.84 -3.53
N ILE A 185 -11.99 -20.32 -2.69
CA ILE A 185 -11.93 -20.14 -1.24
C ILE A 185 -10.66 -20.74 -0.62
N ASN A 186 -10.13 -21.81 -1.21
CA ASN A 186 -8.88 -22.44 -0.74
C ASN A 186 -7.67 -21.53 -0.98
N VAL A 187 -7.67 -20.75 -2.06
CA VAL A 187 -6.61 -19.78 -2.36
C VAL A 187 -6.63 -18.66 -1.32
N LEU A 188 -7.83 -18.18 -0.98
CA LEU A 188 -7.99 -17.18 0.06
C LEU A 188 -7.48 -17.71 1.42
N ASP A 189 -7.87 -18.92 1.82
CA ASP A 189 -7.40 -19.53 3.08
C ASP A 189 -5.86 -19.69 3.10
N ASN A 190 -5.26 -20.14 2.01
CA ASN A 190 -3.81 -20.27 1.90
C ASN A 190 -3.09 -18.91 1.94
N LEU A 191 -3.65 -17.89 1.30
CA LEU A 191 -3.13 -16.53 1.32
C LEU A 191 -3.11 -15.99 2.75
N LEU A 192 -4.21 -16.13 3.50
CA LEU A 192 -4.31 -15.63 4.87
C LEU A 192 -3.34 -16.35 5.82
N LYS A 193 -3.04 -17.63 5.58
CA LYS A 193 -2.00 -18.38 6.33
C LYS A 193 -0.56 -17.95 6.00
N SER A 194 -0.36 -17.18 4.93
CA SER A 194 0.96 -16.72 4.45
C SER A 194 1.32 -15.28 4.86
N LEU A 195 0.41 -14.63 5.60
CA LEU A 195 0.64 -13.33 6.21
C LEU A 195 1.72 -13.43 7.28
#